data_AF-A0A250X0B9-F1
#
_entry.id   AF-A0A250X0B9-F1
#
_cell.length_a   1.000
_cell.length_b   1.000
_cell.length_c   1.000
_cell.angle_alpha   90.00
_cell.angle_beta   90.00
_cell.angle_gamma   90.00
#
_symmetry.space_group_name_H-M   'P 1'
#
loop_
_entity.id
_entity.type
_entity.pdbx_description
1 polymer ?
#
loop_
_entity_poly.entity_id
_entity_poly.type
_entity_poly.pdbx_seq_one_letter_code
_entity_poly.pdbx_strand_id
1 'polypeptide(L)'
;MASLMIRSNVLSRPSLTVGRARVSQRSLIAVRAQPETKKIMTAADAIKEAEEACKDGSTEACAAAWDVVEEVAATAAHKKIADKEKSDPLEQFCEGNPDADECRVYE
;
A
#
# COMPACT_ATOMS: atom_id res chain seq x y z
N MET A 1 13.22 -33.46 83.11
CA MET A 1 12.55 -34.23 82.03
C MET A 1 12.25 -33.26 80.91
N ALA A 2 12.93 -33.45 79.77
CA ALA A 2 12.90 -32.55 78.62
C ALA A 2 11.52 -32.57 77.95
N SER A 3 10.88 -31.40 77.82
CA SER A 3 9.67 -31.25 77.03
C SER A 3 10.00 -30.36 75.83
N LEU A 4 9.93 -30.97 74.65
CA LEU A 4 10.19 -30.37 73.35
C LEU A 4 9.26 -29.18 73.12
N MET A 5 9.83 -27.99 72.87
CA MET A 5 9.10 -26.91 72.21
C MET A 5 9.71 -26.70 70.83
N ILE A 6 8.87 -27.04 69.86
CA ILE A 6 9.11 -27.15 68.42
C ILE A 6 9.53 -25.78 67.86
N ARG A 7 10.69 -25.73 67.21
CA ARG A 7 11.13 -24.56 66.44
C ARG A 7 10.26 -24.46 65.18
N SER A 8 9.30 -23.54 65.18
CA SER A 8 8.50 -23.21 64.00
C SER A 8 9.41 -22.65 62.90
N ASN A 9 9.65 -23.44 61.84
CA ASN A 9 10.30 -23.00 60.61
C ASN A 9 9.35 -22.06 59.85
N VAL A 10 9.50 -20.76 60.05
CA VAL A 10 8.88 -19.76 59.18
C VAL A 10 9.76 -19.61 57.95
N LEU A 11 9.56 -20.49 56.97
CA LEU A 11 10.05 -20.27 55.61
C LEU A 11 9.16 -19.20 54.97
N SER A 12 9.66 -17.96 54.97
CA SER A 12 9.05 -16.84 54.28
C SER A 12 8.95 -17.17 52.79
N ARG A 13 7.72 -17.36 52.29
CA ARG A 13 7.43 -17.47 50.85
C ARG A 13 7.77 -16.13 50.19
N PRO A 14 8.68 -16.05 49.20
CA PRO A 14 8.74 -14.87 48.37
C PRO A 14 7.47 -14.83 47.51
N SER A 15 6.73 -13.73 47.61
CA SER A 15 5.63 -13.43 46.69
C SER A 15 6.23 -13.19 45.31
N LEU A 16 6.10 -14.17 44.40
CA LEU A 16 6.40 -13.97 42.99
C LEU A 16 5.26 -13.15 42.40
N THR A 17 5.37 -11.82 42.45
CA THR A 17 4.56 -10.98 41.59
C THR A 17 5.05 -11.17 40.16
N VAL A 18 4.28 -11.90 39.35
CA VAL A 18 4.49 -11.96 37.89
C VAL A 18 4.28 -10.55 37.36
N GLY A 19 5.39 -9.83 37.16
CA GLY A 19 5.36 -8.56 36.45
C GLY A 19 4.84 -8.82 35.05
N ARG A 20 3.65 -8.30 34.74
CA ARG A 20 3.07 -8.35 33.40
C ARG A 20 4.01 -7.55 32.48
N ALA A 21 4.87 -8.25 31.73
CA ALA A 21 5.72 -7.64 30.74
C ALA A 21 4.82 -6.83 29.79
N ARG A 22 4.98 -5.51 29.76
CA ARG A 22 4.35 -4.69 28.74
C ARG A 22 5.03 -5.07 27.43
N VAL A 23 4.36 -5.84 26.60
CA VAL A 23 4.76 -6.04 25.21
C VAL A 23 4.82 -4.65 24.61
N SER A 24 6.03 -4.18 24.31
CA SER A 24 6.24 -2.95 23.57
C SER A 24 5.61 -3.14 22.21
N GLN A 25 4.36 -2.68 22.05
CA GLN A 25 3.71 -2.62 20.74
C GLN A 25 4.59 -1.72 19.86
N ARG A 26 5.39 -2.35 18.99
CA ARG A 26 5.99 -1.64 17.87
C ARG A 26 4.81 -1.10 17.05
N SER A 27 4.66 0.22 17.01
CA SER A 27 3.68 0.87 16.16
C SER A 27 3.94 0.45 14.71
N LEU A 28 3.06 -0.36 14.14
CA LEU A 28 3.08 -0.66 12.72
C LEU A 28 2.66 0.64 12.01
N ILE A 29 3.58 1.24 11.26
CA ILE A 29 3.25 2.36 10.38
C ILE A 29 2.44 1.75 9.22
N ALA A 30 1.12 1.87 9.31
CA ALA A 30 0.23 1.53 8.20
C ALA A 30 0.26 2.69 7.19
N VAL A 31 1.09 2.56 6.15
CA VAL A 31 1.06 3.47 5.01
C VAL A 31 -0.22 3.19 4.23
N ARG A 32 -1.24 4.04 4.42
CA ARG A 32 -2.42 4.06 3.56
C ARG A 32 -2.08 4.87 2.31
N ALA A 33 -2.21 4.26 1.14
CA ALA A 33 -2.23 4.99 -0.12
C ALA A 33 -3.43 5.95 -0.08
N GLN A 34 -3.19 7.24 -0.32
CA GLN A 34 -4.27 8.20 -0.45
C GLN A 34 -4.91 8.07 -1.84
N PRO A 35 -6.24 8.20 -1.98
CA PRO A 35 -6.83 8.36 -3.30
C PRO A 35 -6.38 9.72 -3.85
N GLU A 36 -5.59 9.69 -4.92
CA GLU A 36 -5.05 10.87 -5.60
C GLU A 36 -6.17 11.67 -6.29
N THR A 37 -7.01 12.37 -5.53
CA THR A 37 -7.91 13.42 -6.05
C THR A 37 -7.15 14.74 -6.18
N LYS A 38 -5.91 14.67 -6.66
CA LYS A 38 -5.13 15.84 -7.02
C LYS A 38 -5.32 16.01 -8.52
N LYS A 39 -5.80 17.17 -8.94
CA LYS A 39 -5.88 17.62 -10.34
C LYS A 39 -4.63 17.12 -11.08
N ILE A 40 -4.74 15.98 -11.75
CA ILE A 40 -3.64 15.39 -12.50
C ILE A 40 -3.44 16.38 -13.62
N MET A 41 -2.30 17.08 -13.59
CA MET A 41 -1.85 17.85 -14.74
C MET A 41 -1.94 16.90 -15.93
N THR A 42 -2.85 17.19 -16.86
CA THR A 42 -3.06 16.26 -17.96
C THR A 42 -1.80 16.29 -18.82
N ALA A 43 -1.50 15.22 -19.56
CA ALA A 43 -0.37 15.23 -20.48
C ALA A 43 -0.43 16.44 -21.43
N ALA A 44 -1.63 16.89 -21.81
CA ALA A 44 -1.84 18.09 -22.62
C ALA A 44 -1.49 19.40 -21.89
N ASP A 45 -1.71 19.50 -20.59
CA ASP A 45 -1.31 20.67 -19.80
C ASP A 45 0.21 20.69 -19.57
N ALA A 46 0.80 19.51 -19.32
CA ALA A 46 2.25 19.35 -19.19
C ALA A 46 3.00 19.72 -20.48
N ILE A 47 2.44 19.35 -21.64
CA ILE A 47 3.01 19.73 -22.94
C ILE A 47 3.01 21.26 -23.12
N LYS A 48 1.92 21.95 -22.74
CA LYS A 48 1.87 23.41 -22.83
C LYS A 48 2.91 24.06 -21.91
N GLU A 49 3.07 23.57 -20.69
CA GLU A 49 4.12 24.07 -19.78
C GLU A 49 5.52 23.80 -20.32
N ALA A 50 5.76 22.64 -20.93
CA ALA A 50 7.04 22.35 -21.59
C ALA A 50 7.30 23.26 -22.80
N GLU A 51 6.27 23.54 -23.61
CA GLU A 51 6.39 24.48 -24.72
C GLU A 51 6.73 25.91 -24.25
N GLU A 52 6.11 26.39 -23.18
CA GLU A 52 6.43 27.70 -22.60
C GLU A 52 7.83 27.71 -21.95
N ALA A 53 8.19 26.65 -21.23
CA ALA A 53 9.52 26.50 -20.64
C ALA A 53 10.63 26.45 -21.71
N CYS A 54 10.34 25.91 -22.90
CA CYS A 54 11.26 25.89 -24.03
C CYS A 54 11.34 27.22 -24.80
N LYS A 55 10.33 28.10 -24.69
CA LYS A 55 10.35 29.43 -25.31
C LYS A 55 11.20 30.41 -24.52
N ASP A 56 11.03 30.43 -23.20
CA ASP A 56 11.65 31.43 -22.32
C ASP A 56 12.87 30.90 -21.53
N GLY A 57 13.08 29.58 -21.52
CA GLY A 57 14.10 28.91 -20.71
C GLY A 57 15.39 28.55 -21.44
N SER A 58 16.38 28.08 -20.68
CA SER A 58 17.60 27.48 -21.23
C SER A 58 17.31 26.11 -21.84
N THR A 59 18.23 25.62 -22.68
CA THR A 59 18.14 24.29 -23.28
C THR A 59 17.99 23.18 -22.23
N GLU A 60 18.62 23.37 -21.06
CA GLU A 60 18.53 22.44 -19.92
C GLU A 60 17.15 22.47 -19.26
N ALA A 61 16.56 23.65 -19.09
CA ALA A 61 15.21 23.80 -18.55
C ALA A 61 14.15 23.21 -19.50
N CYS A 62 14.34 23.37 -20.81
CA CYS A 62 13.51 22.74 -21.83
C CYS A 62 13.57 21.21 -21.76
N ALA A 63 14.77 20.64 -21.66
CA ALA A 63 14.94 19.18 -21.50
C ALA A 63 14.25 18.67 -20.22
N ALA A 64 14.48 19.33 -19.08
CA ALA A 64 13.85 18.96 -17.82
C ALA A 64 12.31 19.06 -17.85
N ALA A 65 11.75 20.03 -18.59
CA ALA A 65 10.30 20.14 -18.75
C ALA A 65 9.73 18.98 -19.59
N TRP A 66 10.46 18.49 -20.60
CA TRP A 66 10.07 17.30 -21.35
C TRP A 66 10.20 16.01 -20.54
N ASP A 67 11.15 15.91 -19.62
CA ASP A 67 11.23 14.80 -18.67
C ASP A 67 9.95 14.73 -17.79
N VAL A 68 9.42 15.88 -17.37
CA VAL A 68 8.14 15.94 -16.63
C VAL A 68 6.97 15.46 -17.48
N VAL A 69 6.94 15.79 -18.78
CA VAL A 69 5.91 15.31 -19.71
C VAL A 69 5.98 13.79 -19.85
N GLU A 70 7.19 13.22 -19.94
CA GLU A 70 7.40 11.77 -20.03
C GLU A 70 6.80 11.07 -18.80
N GLU A 71 7.15 11.54 -17.59
CA GLU A 71 6.65 10.96 -16.34
C GLU A 71 5.12 11.06 -16.23
N VAL A 72 4.54 12.21 -16.57
CA VAL A 72 3.07 12.40 -16.55
C VAL A 72 2.39 11.47 -17.57
N ALA A 73 2.96 11.30 -18.76
CA ALA A 73 2.42 10.41 -19.78
C ALA A 73 2.52 8.94 -19.34
N ALA A 74 3.64 8.53 -18.72
CA ALA A 74 3.83 7.20 -18.18
C ALA A 74 2.77 6.89 -17.11
N THR A 75 2.57 7.78 -16.14
CA THR A 75 1.53 7.57 -15.10
C THR A 75 0.12 7.52 -15.68
N ALA A 76 -0.18 8.32 -16.71
CA ALA A 76 -1.47 8.30 -17.40
C ALA A 76 -1.68 6.99 -18.18
N ALA A 77 -0.64 6.47 -18.84
CA ALA A 77 -0.70 5.19 -19.54
C ALA A 77 -0.87 4.02 -18.57
N HIS A 78 -0.13 4.00 -17.45
CA HIS A 78 -0.30 3.00 -16.41
C HIS A 78 -1.72 2.95 -15.85
N LYS A 79 -2.34 4.11 -15.59
CA LYS A 79 -3.75 4.18 -15.18
C LYS A 79 -4.69 3.59 -16.24
N LYS A 80 -4.48 3.94 -17.52
CA LYS A 80 -5.28 3.39 -18.63
C LYS A 80 -5.12 1.89 -18.78
N ILE A 81 -3.92 1.34 -18.57
CA ILE A 81 -3.69 -0.11 -18.65
C ILE A 81 -4.43 -0.80 -17.49
N ALA A 82 -4.28 -0.31 -16.27
CA ALA A 82 -5.02 -0.83 -15.11
C ALA A 82 -6.55 -0.75 -15.30
N ASP A 83 -7.05 0.30 -15.96
CA ASP A 83 -8.46 0.43 -16.32
C ASP A 83 -8.90 -0.49 -17.47
N LYS A 84 -7.98 -0.93 -18.33
CA LYS A 84 -8.23 -1.82 -19.47
C LYS A 84 -8.12 -3.30 -19.11
N GLU A 85 -7.46 -3.63 -18.00
CA GLU A 85 -7.54 -4.97 -17.40
C GLU A 85 -8.93 -5.26 -16.78
N LYS A 86 -9.92 -4.37 -16.98
CA LYS A 86 -11.32 -4.73 -16.83
C LYS A 86 -11.63 -5.82 -17.84
N SER A 87 -11.61 -7.06 -17.33
CA SER A 87 -11.92 -8.36 -17.92
C SER A 87 -12.47 -8.31 -19.35
N ASP A 88 -11.93 -9.16 -20.22
CA ASP A 88 -12.46 -9.33 -21.57
C ASP A 88 -14.00 -9.45 -21.51
N PRO A 89 -14.76 -8.83 -22.43
CA PRO A 89 -16.23 -8.88 -22.36
C PRO A 89 -16.78 -10.30 -22.25
N LEU A 90 -16.09 -11.31 -22.80
CA LEU A 90 -16.46 -12.71 -22.64
C LEU A 90 -16.17 -13.23 -21.23
N GLU A 91 -15.04 -12.88 -20.65
CA GLU A 91 -14.66 -13.25 -19.27
C GLU A 91 -15.70 -12.73 -18.26
N GLN A 92 -16.11 -11.47 -18.41
CA GLN A 92 -17.16 -10.82 -17.64
C GLN A 92 -18.53 -11.52 -17.80
N PHE A 93 -18.82 -12.03 -19.00
CA PHE A 93 -20.04 -12.81 -19.28
C PHE A 93 -19.99 -14.20 -18.66
N CYS A 94 -18.84 -14.86 -18.72
CA CYS A 94 -18.62 -16.20 -18.18
C CYS A 94 -18.61 -16.24 -16.64
N GLU A 95 -18.22 -15.15 -15.96
CA GLU A 95 -18.36 -15.01 -14.51
C GLU A 95 -19.82 -15.19 -14.02
N GLY A 96 -20.79 -14.71 -14.82
CA GLY A 96 -22.22 -14.83 -14.51
C GLY A 96 -22.91 -16.04 -15.14
N ASN A 97 -22.26 -16.71 -16.11
CA ASN A 97 -22.85 -17.79 -16.90
C ASN A 97 -21.81 -18.91 -17.15
N PRO A 98 -21.41 -19.67 -16.13
CA PRO A 98 -20.37 -20.71 -16.29
C PRO A 98 -20.80 -21.87 -17.20
N ASP A 99 -22.11 -22.09 -17.34
CA ASP A 99 -22.68 -23.17 -18.15
C ASP A 99 -22.98 -22.76 -19.60
N ALA A 100 -22.76 -21.49 -19.98
CA ALA A 100 -22.97 -21.05 -21.35
C ALA A 100 -22.05 -21.79 -22.32
N ASP A 101 -22.52 -21.98 -23.55
CA ASP A 101 -21.78 -22.73 -24.57
C ASP A 101 -20.41 -22.09 -24.88
N GLU A 102 -20.31 -20.77 -24.72
CA GLU A 102 -19.09 -19.99 -24.89
C GLU A 102 -18.13 -20.05 -23.69
N CYS A 103 -18.60 -20.51 -22.52
CA CYS A 103 -17.90 -20.44 -21.23
C CYS A 103 -17.56 -21.81 -20.63
N ARG A 104 -18.07 -22.89 -21.21
CA ARG A 104 -17.88 -24.23 -20.67
C ARG A 104 -16.45 -24.73 -20.92
N VAL A 105 -15.67 -24.84 -19.84
CA VAL A 105 -14.30 -25.39 -19.86
C VAL A 105 -14.33 -26.84 -19.35
N TYR A 106 -13.75 -27.77 -20.10
CA TYR A 106 -13.55 -29.15 -19.67
C TYR A 106 -12.06 -29.35 -19.29
N GLU A 107 -11.81 -29.91 -18.11
CA GLU A 107 -10.47 -30.32 -17.64
C GLU A 107 -9.92 -31.52 -18.42
#